data_AF-A0AB36B0R5-F1
#
_entry.id   AF-A0AB36B0R5-F1
#
_cell.length_a   1.000
_cell.length_b   1.000
_cell.length_c   1.000
_cell.angle_alpha   90.00
_cell.angle_beta   90.00
_cell.angle_gamma   90.00
#
_symmetry.space_group_name_H-M   'P 1'
#
loop_
_entity.id
_entity.type
_entity.pdbx_description
1 polymer ?
#
loop_
_entity_poly.entity_id
_entity_poly.type
_entity_poly.pdbx_seq_one_letter_code
_entity_poly.pdbx_strand_id
1 'polypeptide(L)'
;MFEDWELIESSFAMQYPTKDLYDDKMDWIEFTTLLAGIMPDTPLGNIISIRAEDDADTLEHFSEEQHRIRDEWRDKQTQRMIESMSKEEVMKEVRSMFLDMCR
;
A
#
# COMPACT_ATOMS: atom_id res chain seq x y z
N MET A 1 -1.58 -4.28 -6.28
CA MET A 1 -0.81 -5.51 -5.98
C MET A 1 0.27 -5.80 -7.02
N PHE A 2 -0.02 -5.72 -8.34
CA PHE A 2 1.04 -5.80 -9.37
C PHE A 2 2.09 -4.68 -9.28
N GLU A 3 1.68 -3.49 -8.82
CA GLU A 3 2.56 -2.32 -8.66
C GLU A 3 3.64 -2.50 -7.57
N ASP A 4 3.49 -3.46 -6.66
CA ASP A 4 4.41 -3.66 -5.55
C ASP A 4 5.27 -4.93 -5.75
N TRP A 5 5.27 -5.53 -6.94
CA TRP A 5 6.02 -6.77 -7.21
C TRP A 5 7.52 -6.60 -6.94
N GLU A 6 8.13 -5.50 -7.41
CA GLU A 6 9.54 -5.20 -7.16
C GLU A 6 9.84 -5.03 -5.65
N LEU A 7 8.88 -4.51 -4.88
CA LEU A 7 8.99 -4.39 -3.43
C LEU A 7 8.88 -5.76 -2.75
N ILE A 8 8.01 -6.63 -3.24
CA ILE A 8 7.92 -8.03 -2.79
C ILE A 8 9.24 -8.74 -3.06
N GLU A 9 9.78 -8.65 -4.28
CA GLU A 9 11.03 -9.30 -4.65
C GLU A 9 12.21 -8.84 -3.80
N SER A 10 12.39 -7.52 -3.66
CA SER A 10 13.46 -6.96 -2.85
C SER A 10 13.32 -7.34 -1.37
N SER A 11 12.09 -7.43 -0.85
CA SER A 11 11.83 -7.88 0.52
C SER A 11 12.11 -9.36 0.70
N PHE A 12 11.77 -10.20 -0.27
CA PHE A 12 12.13 -11.62 -0.27
C PHE A 12 13.64 -11.83 -0.34
N ALA A 13 14.33 -11.11 -1.23
CA ALA A 13 15.79 -11.19 -1.33
C ALA A 13 16.49 -10.75 -0.03
N MET A 14 15.94 -9.76 0.67
CA MET A 14 16.49 -9.25 1.92
C MET A 14 16.20 -10.18 3.11
N GLN A 15 14.95 -10.63 3.27
CA GLN A 15 14.51 -11.38 4.45
C GLN A 15 14.68 -12.90 4.30
N TYR A 16 14.57 -13.41 3.08
CA TYR A 16 14.65 -14.83 2.74
C TYR A 16 15.68 -15.08 1.62
N PRO A 17 16.97 -14.78 1.84
CA PRO A 17 17.99 -14.80 0.78
C PRO A 17 18.22 -16.17 0.13
N THR A 18 17.76 -17.26 0.75
CA THR A 18 17.84 -18.63 0.20
C THR A 18 16.60 -19.02 -0.62
N LYS A 19 15.59 -18.16 -0.70
CA LYS A 19 14.34 -18.41 -1.42
C LYS A 19 14.39 -17.64 -2.74
N ASP A 20 14.34 -18.38 -3.84
CA ASP A 20 14.23 -17.83 -5.17
C ASP A 20 12.76 -17.84 -5.58
N LEU A 21 12.18 -16.64 -5.77
CA LEU A 21 10.79 -16.47 -6.19
C LEU A 21 10.51 -17.03 -7.59
N TYR A 22 11.56 -17.29 -8.36
CA TYR A 22 11.51 -17.84 -9.71
C TYR A 22 11.86 -19.32 -9.78
N ASP A 23 12.09 -19.98 -8.63
CA ASP A 23 12.27 -21.44 -8.60
C ASP A 23 10.94 -22.14 -8.87
N ASP A 24 10.91 -22.98 -9.92
CA ASP A 24 9.76 -23.82 -10.28
C ASP A 24 9.32 -24.77 -9.15
N LYS A 25 10.15 -24.97 -8.11
CA LYS A 25 9.84 -25.79 -6.93
C LYS A 25 9.11 -25.05 -5.83
N MET A 26 9.09 -23.72 -5.82
CA MET A 26 8.38 -22.96 -4.80
C MET A 26 6.88 -23.15 -5.00
N ASP A 27 6.22 -23.75 -4.01
CA ASP A 27 4.78 -23.91 -4.07
C ASP A 27 4.05 -22.63 -3.61
N TRP A 28 2.79 -22.50 -4.03
CA TRP A 28 1.98 -21.32 -3.73
C TRP A 28 1.73 -21.11 -2.23
N ILE A 29 1.67 -22.20 -1.45
CA ILE A 29 1.44 -22.14 -0.01
C ILE A 29 2.69 -21.59 0.67
N GLU A 30 3.88 -22.04 0.27
CA GLU A 30 5.16 -21.51 0.71
C GLU A 30 5.28 -20.01 0.38
N PHE A 31 5.04 -19.62 -0.87
CA PHE A 31 5.10 -18.21 -1.28
C PHE A 31 4.17 -17.33 -0.42
N THR A 32 2.90 -17.72 -0.28
CA THR A 32 1.93 -16.94 0.51
C THR A 32 2.26 -16.90 2.00
N THR A 33 2.81 -17.99 2.54
CA THR A 33 3.28 -18.05 3.93
C THR A 33 4.44 -17.09 4.15
N LEU A 34 5.43 -17.07 3.25
CA LEU A 34 6.58 -16.18 3.33
C LEU A 34 6.18 -14.71 3.15
N LEU A 35 5.29 -14.44 2.18
CA LEU A 35 4.76 -13.11 1.92
C LEU A 35 4.02 -12.55 3.13
N ALA A 36 3.17 -13.35 3.78
CA ALA A 36 2.48 -12.96 5.00
C ALA A 36 3.44 -12.75 6.19
N GLY A 37 4.63 -13.35 6.14
CA GLY A 37 5.69 -13.21 7.15
C GLY A 37 6.66 -12.05 6.90
N ILE A 38 6.46 -11.22 5.87
CA ILE A 38 7.32 -10.06 5.62
C ILE A 38 7.29 -9.10 6.82
N MET A 39 8.47 -8.73 7.30
CA MET A 39 8.62 -7.83 8.45
C MET A 39 8.50 -6.36 8.03
N PRO A 40 8.17 -5.44 8.97
CA PRO A 40 8.09 -4.02 8.70
C PRO A 40 9.40 -3.40 8.20
N ASP A 41 10.54 -3.91 8.65
CA ASP A 41 11.89 -3.43 8.31
C ASP A 41 12.38 -3.93 6.93
N THR A 42 11.46 -4.10 5.98
CA THR A 42 11.72 -4.52 4.60
C THR A 42 11.33 -3.42 3.61
N PRO A 43 11.81 -3.44 2.36
CA PRO A 43 11.37 -2.50 1.34
C PRO A 43 9.84 -2.39 1.23
N LEU A 44 9.14 -3.53 1.19
CA LEU A 44 7.67 -3.56 1.16
C LEU A 44 7.07 -3.08 2.49
N GLY A 45 7.62 -3.54 3.62
CA GLY A 45 7.16 -3.17 4.96
C GLY A 45 7.22 -1.65 5.17
N ASN A 46 8.33 -1.01 4.83
CA ASN A 46 8.52 0.44 4.93
C ASN A 46 7.51 1.21 4.07
N ILE A 47 7.29 0.78 2.82
CA ILE A 47 6.33 1.43 1.93
C ILE A 47 4.89 1.26 2.45
N ILE A 48 4.53 0.07 2.94
CA ILE A 48 3.21 -0.16 3.54
C ILE A 48 3.03 0.70 4.78
N SER A 49 4.04 0.81 5.65
CA SER A 49 3.98 1.67 6.84
C SER A 49 3.73 3.14 6.48
N ILE A 50 4.42 3.67 5.47
CA ILE A 50 4.18 5.05 4.99
C ILE A 50 2.75 5.22 4.46
N ARG A 51 2.27 4.27 3.65
CA ARG A 51 0.94 4.33 3.01
C ARG A 51 -0.21 4.15 4.00
N ALA A 52 -0.01 3.39 5.06
CA ALA A 52 -1.00 3.07 6.08
C ALA A 52 -1.00 4.04 7.26
N GLU A 53 -0.06 5.00 7.31
CA GLU A 53 0.05 5.94 8.40
C GLU A 53 -1.09 6.98 8.38
N ASP A 54 -1.71 7.16 9.55
CA ASP A 54 -2.83 8.07 9.79
C ASP A 54 -2.69 8.85 11.11
N ASP A 55 -1.68 8.55 11.94
CA ASP A 55 -1.38 9.30 13.16
C ASP A 55 -0.84 10.71 12.84
N ALA A 56 -1.51 11.75 13.35
CA ALA A 56 -1.21 13.13 13.00
C ALA A 56 0.19 13.56 13.46
N ASP A 57 0.61 13.13 14.65
CA ASP A 57 1.93 13.45 15.21
C ASP A 57 3.02 12.81 14.35
N THR A 58 2.83 11.57 13.91
CA THR A 58 3.77 10.87 13.03
C THR A 58 3.84 11.53 11.65
N LEU A 59 2.69 11.91 11.08
CA LEU A 59 2.60 12.57 9.78
C LEU A 59 3.27 13.95 9.76
N GLU A 60 3.28 14.70 10.87
CA GLU A 60 3.98 16.00 10.96
C GLU A 60 5.50 15.85 10.75
N HIS A 61 6.05 14.68 11.10
CA HIS A 61 7.48 14.40 11.02
C HIS A 61 7.89 13.65 9.74
N PHE A 62 6.96 13.41 8.82
CA PHE A 62 7.27 12.79 7.54
C PHE A 62 8.19 13.69 6.71
N SER A 63 9.15 13.06 6.03
CA SER A 63 9.92 13.72 4.97
C SER A 63 9.05 13.99 3.75
N GLU A 64 9.50 14.92 2.89
CA GLU A 64 8.84 15.22 1.61
C GLU A 64 8.62 13.97 0.76
N GLU A 65 9.59 13.05 0.77
CA GLU A 65 9.49 11.77 0.05
C GLU A 65 8.39 10.87 0.61
N GLN A 66 8.28 10.77 1.95
CA GLN A 66 7.24 9.97 2.59
C GLN A 66 5.84 10.53 2.31
N HIS A 67 5.69 11.86 2.34
CA HIS A 67 4.46 12.51 1.91
C HIS A 67 4.13 12.19 0.46
N ARG A 68 5.10 12.31 -0.46
CA ARG A 68 4.89 11.97 -1.87
C ARG A 68 4.39 10.53 -2.06
N ILE A 69 5.06 9.55 -1.43
CA ILE A 69 4.68 8.13 -1.53
C ILE A 69 3.24 7.92 -1.05
N ARG A 70 2.86 8.57 0.06
CA ARG A 70 1.52 8.44 0.65
C ARG A 70 0.45 9.11 -0.21
N ASP A 71 0.72 10.32 -0.69
CA ASP A 71 -0.23 11.09 -1.50
C ASP A 71 -0.48 10.40 -2.84
N GLU A 72 0.58 9.96 -3.53
CA GLU A 72 0.44 9.18 -4.78
C GLU A 72 -0.39 7.91 -4.59
N TRP A 73 -0.21 7.22 -3.45
CA TRP A 73 -1.02 6.04 -3.13
C TRP A 73 -2.49 6.40 -2.94
N ARG A 74 -2.78 7.43 -2.15
CA ARG A 74 -4.15 7.89 -1.87
C ARG A 74 -4.87 8.40 -3.12
N ASP A 75 -4.16 9.11 -3.99
CA ASP A 75 -4.70 9.57 -5.26
C ASP A 75 -5.09 8.38 -6.15
N LYS A 76 -4.21 7.36 -6.24
CA LYS A 76 -4.53 6.12 -6.96
C LYS A 76 -5.72 5.39 -6.35
N GLN A 77 -5.86 5.33 -5.02
CA GLN A 77 -7.03 4.69 -4.40
C GLN A 77 -8.31 5.46 -4.69
N THR A 78 -8.27 6.79 -4.60
CA THR A 78 -9.40 7.67 -4.94
C THR A 78 -9.83 7.48 -6.39
N GLN A 79 -8.87 7.46 -7.32
CA GLN A 79 -9.15 7.26 -8.74
C GLN A 79 -9.78 5.88 -9.00
N ARG A 80 -9.22 4.80 -8.43
CA ARG A 80 -9.79 3.45 -8.53
C ARG A 80 -11.23 3.39 -7.98
N MET A 81 -11.48 4.05 -6.86
CA MET A 81 -12.81 4.13 -6.26
C MET A 81 -13.79 4.82 -7.21
N ILE A 82 -13.43 6.00 -7.74
CA ILE A 82 -14.27 6.75 -8.69
C ILE A 82 -14.56 5.94 -9.96
N GLU A 83 -13.55 5.27 -10.52
CA GLU A 83 -13.71 4.42 -11.71
C GLU A 83 -14.63 3.21 -11.48
N SER A 84 -14.71 2.73 -10.24
CA SER A 84 -15.57 1.60 -9.87
C SER A 84 -17.03 1.99 -9.58
N MET A 85 -17.33 3.29 -9.48
CA MET A 85 -18.64 3.82 -9.06
C MET A 85 -19.42 4.45 -10.23
N SER A 86 -20.74 4.42 -10.14
CA SER A 86 -21.59 5.24 -11.01
C SER A 86 -21.54 6.73 -10.63
N LYS A 87 -21.94 7.61 -11.55
CA LYS A 87 -21.97 9.07 -11.31
C LYS A 87 -22.83 9.43 -10.10
N GLU A 88 -23.98 8.78 -9.94
CA GLU A 88 -24.90 9.00 -8.82
C GLU A 88 -24.25 8.64 -7.46
N GLU A 89 -23.49 7.55 -7.42
CA GLU A 89 -22.79 7.09 -6.23
C GLU A 89 -21.63 8.03 -5.88
N VAL A 90 -20.83 8.46 -6.87
CA VAL A 90 -19.76 9.44 -6.67
C VAL A 90 -20.32 10.73 -6.10
N MET A 91 -21.43 11.24 -6.65
CA MET A 91 -22.07 12.46 -6.14
C MET A 91 -22.61 12.31 -4.72
N LYS A 92 -22.99 11.10 -4.30
CA LYS A 92 -23.43 10.84 -2.93
C LYS A 92 -22.26 10.85 -1.95
N GLU A 93 -21.13 10.26 -2.33
CA GLU A 93 -19.91 10.29 -1.51
C GLU A 93 -19.36 11.71 -1.35
N VAL A 94 -19.23 12.45 -2.45
CA VAL A 94 -18.77 13.86 -2.41
C VAL A 94 -19.65 14.69 -1.48
N ARG A 95 -20.99 14.50 -1.52
CA ARG A 95 -21.91 15.18 -0.59
C ARG A 95 -21.65 14.79 0.87
N SER A 96 -21.36 13.52 1.16
CA SER A 96 -21.04 13.06 2.51
C SER A 96 -19.78 13.73 3.03
N MET A 97 -18.71 13.74 2.23
CA MET A 97 -17.45 14.41 2.56
C MET A 97 -17.65 15.89 2.92
N PHE A 98 -18.40 16.64 2.10
CA PHE A 98 -18.70 18.05 2.39
C PHE A 98 -19.45 18.26 3.71
N LEU A 99 -20.39 17.36 4.05
CA LEU A 99 -21.16 17.44 5.30
C LEU A 99 -20.28 17.17 6.53
N ASP A 100 -19.35 16.22 6.43
CA ASP A 100 -18.42 15.91 7.52
C ASP A 100 -17.39 17.02 7.74
N MET A 101 -16.97 17.74 6.69
CA MET A 101 -16.11 18.92 6.82
C MET A 101 -16.79 20.12 7.51
N CYS A 102 -18.12 20.17 7.52
CA CYS A 102 -18.88 21.25 8.16
C CYS A 102 -19.23 20.98 9.62
N ARG A 103 -18.84 19.82 10.16
CA ARG A 103 -19.02 19.42 11.57
C ARG A 103 -17.77 19.73 12.39
#